data_AF-A0A1Q9NTS3-F1
#
_entry.id   AF-A0A1Q9NTS3-F1
#
_cell.length_a   1.000
_cell.length_b   1.000
_cell.length_c   1.000
_cell.angle_alpha   90.00
_cell.angle_beta   90.00
_cell.angle_gamma   90.00
#
_symmetry.space_group_name_H-M   'P 1'
#
loop_
_entity.id
_entity.type
_entity.pdbx_description
1 polymer ?
#
loop_
_entity_poly.entity_id
_entity_poly.type
_entity_poly.pdbx_seq_one_letter_code
_entity_poly.pdbx_strand_id
1 'polypeptide(L)'
;MQHDFEHSNSSLIDENIISGITASLLNFSSITGFDEGNIDTITMGDSKLNYFYDDNIIVCLKTTNEVKENLIQRVAKNLHHSFVFRFISFLKTNKVIDTDIFSSFQDKIFEILKYHRLLTKT
;
A
#
# COMPACT_ATOMS: atom_id res chain seq x y z
N MET A 1 -39.26 9.21 8.53
CA MET A 1 -38.52 8.00 8.92
C MET A 1 -38.42 7.09 7.72
N GLN A 2 -37.36 7.26 6.94
CA GLN A 2 -36.64 6.24 6.14
C GLN A 2 -35.63 7.03 5.31
N HIS A 3 -34.42 7.17 5.85
CA HIS A 3 -33.25 7.55 5.05
C HIS A 3 -32.63 6.21 4.67
N ASP A 4 -32.90 5.77 3.45
CA ASP A 4 -32.30 4.56 2.93
C ASP A 4 -30.79 4.73 2.91
N PHE A 5 -30.12 3.75 3.52
CA PHE A 5 -28.69 3.58 3.49
C PHE A 5 -28.21 3.68 2.05
N GLU A 6 -27.50 4.77 1.73
CA GLU A 6 -26.70 4.84 0.53
C GLU A 6 -25.78 3.63 0.53
N HIS A 7 -26.04 2.74 -0.43
CA HIS A 7 -25.07 1.78 -0.94
C HIS A 7 -23.77 2.55 -1.15
N SER A 8 -22.81 2.39 -0.24
CA SER A 8 -21.43 2.76 -0.50
C SER A 8 -20.95 1.80 -1.59
N ASN A 9 -21.21 2.18 -2.84
CA ASN A 9 -20.57 1.61 -4.01
C ASN A 9 -19.09 1.55 -3.66
N SER A 10 -18.55 0.34 -3.49
CA SER A 10 -17.11 0.12 -3.53
C SER A 10 -16.68 0.60 -4.90
N SER A 11 -16.29 1.87 -5.00
CA SER A 11 -15.77 2.42 -6.24
C SER A 11 -14.52 1.61 -6.54
N LEU A 12 -14.58 0.78 -7.58
CA LEU A 12 -13.38 0.23 -8.19
C LEU A 12 -12.48 1.43 -8.45
N ILE A 13 -11.36 1.51 -7.72
CA ILE A 13 -10.34 2.50 -8.00
C ILE A 13 -9.80 2.09 -9.37
N ASP A 14 -10.09 2.91 -10.38
CA ASP A 14 -9.68 2.71 -11.77
C ASP A 14 -8.16 2.53 -11.84
N GLU A 15 -7.69 1.50 -12.56
CA GLU A 15 -6.26 1.21 -12.76
C GLU A 15 -5.51 2.43 -13.32
N ASN A 16 -6.17 3.27 -14.13
CA ASN A 16 -5.60 4.51 -14.65
C ASN A 16 -5.34 5.54 -13.55
N ILE A 17 -6.19 5.60 -12.53
CA ILE A 17 -6.01 6.49 -11.37
C ILE A 17 -4.82 6.00 -10.54
N ILE A 18 -4.72 4.69 -10.29
CA ILE A 18 -3.59 4.10 -9.57
C ILE A 18 -2.28 4.33 -10.32
N SER A 19 -2.28 4.16 -11.65
CA SER A 19 -1.13 4.41 -12.51
C SER A 19 -0.70 5.88 -12.46
N GLY A 20 -1.64 6.81 -12.56
CA GLY A 20 -1.37 8.25 -12.45
C GLY A 20 -0.81 8.66 -11.08
N ILE A 21 -1.36 8.10 -10.00
CA ILE A 21 -0.87 8.32 -8.62
C ILE A 21 0.54 7.75 -8.48
N THR A 22 0.78 6.53 -8.98
CA THR A 22 2.09 5.86 -8.90
C THR A 22 3.16 6.62 -9.68
N ALA A 23 2.88 7.05 -10.91
CA ALA A 23 3.79 7.87 -11.71
C ALA A 23 4.07 9.22 -11.04
N SER A 24 3.05 9.85 -10.45
CA SER A 24 3.22 11.10 -9.71
C SER A 24 4.07 10.91 -8.45
N LEU A 25 3.89 9.81 -7.70
CA LEU A 25 4.73 9.47 -6.55
C LEU A 25 6.18 9.22 -6.96
N LEU A 26 6.40 8.46 -8.05
CA LEU A 26 7.75 8.19 -8.58
C LEU A 26 8.44 9.46 -9.09
N ASN A 27 7.69 10.38 -9.69
CA ASN A 27 8.24 11.66 -10.14
C ASN A 27 8.46 12.65 -8.98
N PHE A 28 7.57 12.66 -7.99
CA PHE A 28 7.75 13.48 -6.79
C PHE A 28 9.00 13.04 -6.02
N SER A 29 9.13 11.74 -5.80
CA SER A 29 10.28 11.16 -5.12
C SER A 29 11.61 11.29 -5.86
N SER A 30 11.63 11.27 -7.19
CA SER A 30 12.85 11.54 -7.95
C SER A 30 13.36 12.98 -7.76
N ILE A 31 12.45 13.91 -7.42
CA ILE A 31 12.74 15.32 -7.17
C ILE A 31 13.10 15.56 -5.70
N THR A 32 12.38 14.94 -4.76
CA THR A 32 12.59 15.15 -3.32
C THR A 32 13.62 14.20 -2.71
N GLY A 33 14.01 13.16 -3.44
CA GLY A 33 14.71 11.99 -2.90
C GLY A 33 13.73 11.11 -2.13
N PHE A 34 13.57 9.84 -2.52
CA PHE A 34 13.07 8.84 -1.58
C PHE A 34 14.18 8.58 -0.57
N ASP A 35 13.86 8.75 0.70
CA ASP A 35 14.77 8.36 1.77
C ASP A 35 14.55 6.85 2.01
N GLU A 36 15.37 6.04 1.35
CA GLU A 36 15.23 4.57 1.34
C GLU A 36 15.14 4.03 2.78
N GLY A 37 14.10 3.25 3.06
CA GLY A 37 13.83 2.73 4.40
C GLY A 37 13.00 3.66 5.32
N ASN A 38 12.56 4.82 4.83
CA ASN A 38 11.63 5.73 5.51
C ASN A 38 10.20 5.64 4.97
N ILE A 39 9.27 6.20 5.74
CA ILE A 39 7.87 6.34 5.36
C ILE A 39 7.52 7.80 5.21
N ASP A 40 6.95 8.12 4.08
CA ASP A 40 6.37 9.41 3.79
C ASP A 40 4.83 9.32 3.79
N THR A 41 4.17 10.46 3.93
CA THR A 41 2.70 10.51 4.06
C THR A 41 2.10 11.68 3.30
N ILE A 42 1.07 11.40 2.51
CA ILE A 42 0.17 12.43 1.94
C ILE A 42 -1.11 12.44 2.76
N THR A 43 -1.45 13.59 3.36
CA THR A 43 -2.70 13.76 4.12
C THR A 43 -3.83 14.17 3.18
N MET A 44 -4.96 13.49 3.26
CA MET A 44 -6.14 13.64 2.41
C MET A 44 -7.41 13.71 3.28
N GLY A 45 -7.68 14.91 3.82
CA GLY A 45 -8.80 15.14 4.74
C GLY A 45 -8.70 14.26 5.99
N ASP A 46 -9.67 13.36 6.17
CA ASP A 46 -9.75 12.44 7.32
C ASP A 46 -8.88 11.18 7.17
N SER A 47 -8.13 11.09 6.07
CA SER A 47 -7.29 9.95 5.74
C SER A 47 -5.85 10.35 5.41
N LYS A 48 -4.96 9.37 5.47
CA LYS A 48 -3.55 9.48 5.10
C LYS A 48 -3.20 8.37 4.13
N LEU A 49 -2.50 8.69 3.06
CA LEU A 49 -1.81 7.73 2.21
C LEU A 49 -0.35 7.69 2.66
N ASN A 50 0.02 6.59 3.31
CA ASN A 50 1.38 6.34 3.79
C ASN A 50 2.10 5.48 2.76
N TYR A 51 3.33 5.81 2.41
CA TYR A 51 4.11 5.05 1.44
C TYR A 51 5.52 4.79 1.96
N PHE A 52 5.91 3.52 1.89
CA PHE A 52 7.24 3.03 2.24
C PHE A 52 7.95 2.63 0.95
N TYR A 53 9.15 3.16 0.72
CA TYR A 53 9.97 2.84 -0.44
C TYR A 53 11.30 2.22 -0.02
N ASP A 54 11.56 1.02 -0.51
CA ASP A 54 12.81 0.29 -0.32
C ASP A 54 12.94 -0.80 -1.40
N ASP A 55 14.15 -1.21 -1.77
CA ASP A 55 14.41 -2.23 -2.81
C ASP A 55 13.71 -1.97 -4.18
N ASN A 56 13.48 -0.70 -4.55
CA ASN A 56 12.68 -0.28 -5.71
C ASN A 56 11.22 -0.74 -5.68
N ILE A 57 10.68 -1.02 -4.49
CA ILE A 57 9.28 -1.41 -4.28
C ILE A 57 8.62 -0.37 -3.37
N ILE A 58 7.44 0.11 -3.78
CA ILE A 58 6.60 0.99 -2.97
C ILE A 58 5.48 0.17 -2.34
N VAL A 59 5.35 0.25 -1.02
CA VAL A 59 4.18 -0.25 -0.28
C VAL A 59 3.32 0.94 0.15
N CYS A 60 2.09 0.99 -0.35
CA CYS A 60 1.11 2.03 -0.03
C CYS A 60 0.05 1.53 0.96
N LEU A 61 -0.20 2.29 2.04
CA LEU A 61 -1.25 2.04 3.02
C LEU A 61 -2.11 3.28 3.21
N LYS A 62 -3.40 3.19 2.85
CA LYS A 62 -4.38 4.21 3.22
C LYS A 62 -4.92 3.94 4.63
N THR A 63 -4.82 4.92 5.52
CA THR A 63 -5.32 4.83 6.90
C THR A 63 -6.19 6.03 7.25
N THR A 64 -6.99 5.93 8.32
CA THR A 64 -7.57 7.12 8.94
C THR A 64 -6.49 7.91 9.69
N ASN A 65 -6.79 9.15 10.06
CA ASN A 65 -5.90 10.00 10.86
C ASN A 65 -5.61 9.46 12.28
N GLU A 66 -6.39 8.49 12.75
CA GLU A 66 -6.32 7.93 14.11
C GLU A 66 -5.27 6.82 14.27
N VAL A 67 -4.84 6.21 13.15
CA VAL A 67 -3.86 5.11 13.21
C VAL A 67 -2.48 5.69 13.57
N LYS A 68 -1.86 5.12 14.60
CA LYS A 68 -0.55 5.57 15.08
C LYS A 68 0.54 5.31 14.04
N GLU A 69 1.36 6.32 13.78
CA GLU A 69 2.43 6.27 12.79
C GLU A 69 3.40 5.09 12.97
N ASN A 70 3.79 4.80 14.22
CA ASN A 70 4.68 3.67 14.52
C ASN A 70 4.07 2.30 14.14
N LEU A 71 2.74 2.16 14.18
CA LEU A 71 2.03 0.95 13.76
C LEU A 71 2.03 0.85 12.23
N ILE A 72 1.76 1.97 11.55
CA ILE A 72 1.82 2.07 10.09
C ILE A 72 3.21 1.68 9.59
N GLN A 73 4.26 2.22 10.22
CA GLN A 73 5.65 1.90 9.90
C GLN A 73 5.97 0.43 10.06
N ARG A 74 5.55 -0.18 11.16
CA ARG A 74 5.78 -1.61 11.40
C ARG A 74 5.07 -2.47 10.36
N VAL A 75 3.85 -2.11 9.98
CA VAL A 75 3.04 -2.88 9.03
C VAL A 75 3.58 -2.74 7.61
N ALA A 76 3.90 -1.53 7.17
CA ALA A 76 4.45 -1.30 5.83
C ALA A 76 5.78 -2.03 5.64
N LYS A 77 6.69 -1.96 6.63
CA LYS A 77 7.96 -2.71 6.61
C LYS A 77 7.74 -4.22 6.59
N ASN A 78 6.78 -4.74 7.36
CA ASN A 78 6.47 -6.17 7.37
C ASN A 78 5.91 -6.64 6.01
N LEU A 79 5.01 -5.86 5.41
CA LEU A 79 4.49 -6.13 4.06
C LEU A 79 5.60 -6.12 3.02
N HIS A 80 6.46 -5.11 3.03
CA HIS A 80 7.60 -4.99 2.12
C HIS A 80 8.55 -6.18 2.26
N HIS A 81 9.07 -6.44 3.47
CA HIS A 81 9.99 -7.55 3.70
C HIS A 81 9.39 -8.89 3.29
N SER A 82 8.11 -9.12 3.59
CA SER A 82 7.41 -10.35 3.20
C SER A 82 7.28 -10.49 1.68
N PHE A 83 7.04 -9.38 0.98
CA PHE A 83 6.93 -9.35 -0.47
C PHE A 83 8.29 -9.59 -1.14
N VAL A 84 9.31 -8.81 -0.74
CA VAL A 84 10.69 -8.93 -1.23
C VAL A 84 11.21 -10.34 -1.00
N PHE A 85 11.09 -10.87 0.22
CA PHE A 85 11.55 -12.23 0.55
C PHE A 85 10.98 -13.28 -0.41
N ARG A 86 9.71 -13.13 -0.81
CA ARG A 86 9.02 -14.10 -1.66
C ARG A 86 9.30 -13.90 -3.15
N PHE A 87 9.46 -12.66 -3.62
CA PHE A 87 9.42 -12.36 -5.06
C PHE A 87 10.67 -11.68 -5.63
N ILE A 88 11.63 -11.25 -4.80
CA ILE A 88 12.79 -10.45 -5.29
C ILE A 88 13.62 -11.17 -6.35
N SER A 89 13.72 -12.51 -6.27
CA SER A 89 14.40 -13.30 -7.29
C SER A 89 13.71 -13.17 -8.65
N PHE A 90 12.38 -13.32 -8.68
CA PHE A 90 11.58 -13.18 -9.89
C PHE A 90 11.64 -11.77 -10.49
N LEU A 91 11.63 -10.74 -9.63
CA LEU A 91 11.73 -9.34 -10.06
C LEU A 91 13.10 -9.05 -10.70
N LYS A 92 14.19 -9.63 -10.18
CA LYS A 92 15.55 -9.39 -10.68
C LYS A 92 15.86 -10.16 -11.97
N THR A 93 15.24 -11.31 -12.20
CA THR A 93 15.57 -12.18 -13.35
C THR A 93 14.75 -11.88 -14.60
N ASN A 94 13.56 -11.29 -14.46
CA ASN A 94 12.61 -11.15 -15.56
C ASN A 94 12.50 -9.70 -16.04
N LYS A 95 12.61 -9.50 -17.37
CA LYS A 95 12.38 -8.19 -18.01
C LYS A 95 10.89 -7.83 -18.13
N VAL A 96 10.03 -8.84 -18.13
CA VAL A 96 8.57 -8.72 -18.16
C VAL A 96 8.04 -9.61 -17.06
N ILE A 97 7.14 -9.07 -16.24
CA ILE A 97 6.61 -9.76 -15.07
C ILE A 97 5.13 -10.03 -15.32
N ASP A 98 4.75 -11.30 -15.27
CA ASP A 98 3.36 -11.70 -15.13
C ASP A 98 2.92 -11.39 -13.70
N THR A 99 1.96 -10.49 -13.53
CA THR A 99 1.49 -10.04 -12.21
C THR A 99 0.67 -11.10 -11.47
N ASP A 100 0.18 -12.13 -12.16
CA ASP A 100 -0.60 -13.21 -11.54
C ASP A 100 0.23 -13.99 -10.50
N ILE A 101 1.56 -13.95 -10.61
CA ILE A 101 2.46 -14.55 -9.60
C ILE A 101 2.28 -13.92 -8.22
N PHE A 102 1.85 -12.65 -8.16
CA PHE A 102 1.64 -11.90 -6.93
C PHE A 102 0.28 -12.17 -6.29
N SER A 103 -0.67 -12.80 -7.00
CA SER A 103 -2.00 -13.14 -6.46
C SER A 103 -1.90 -13.91 -5.14
N SER A 104 -0.91 -14.82 -5.05
CA SER A 104 -0.61 -15.62 -3.86
C SER A 104 -0.14 -14.82 -2.63
N PHE A 105 0.11 -13.51 -2.78
CA PHE A 105 0.48 -12.61 -1.71
C PHE A 105 -0.73 -11.97 -1.02
N GLN A 106 -1.92 -12.00 -1.65
CA GLN A 106 -3.13 -11.40 -1.10
C GLN A 106 -3.44 -11.94 0.30
N ASP A 107 -3.37 -13.25 0.51
CA ASP A 107 -3.59 -13.87 1.82
C ASP A 107 -2.57 -13.39 2.86
N LYS A 108 -1.32 -13.16 2.45
CA LYS A 108 -0.27 -12.67 3.35
C LYS A 108 -0.53 -11.24 3.79
N ILE A 109 -1.05 -10.39 2.90
CA ILE A 109 -1.48 -9.02 3.25
C ILE A 109 -2.54 -9.10 4.36
N PHE A 110 -3.58 -9.91 4.19
CA PHE A 110 -4.64 -10.06 5.20
C PHE A 110 -4.11 -10.59 6.53
N GLU A 111 -3.22 -11.59 6.51
CA GLU A 111 -2.60 -12.15 7.71
C GLU A 111 -1.86 -11.07 8.52
N ILE A 112 -1.03 -10.26 7.84
CA ILE A 112 -0.27 -9.17 8.47
C ILE A 112 -1.20 -8.11 9.03
N LEU A 113 -2.20 -7.66 8.27
CA LEU A 113 -3.16 -6.65 8.73
C LEU A 113 -3.97 -7.13 9.94
N LYS A 114 -4.37 -8.41 9.94
CA LYS A 114 -5.09 -9.03 11.06
C LYS A 114 -4.23 -9.12 12.31
N TYR A 115 -2.98 -9.58 12.17
CA TYR A 115 -2.02 -9.68 13.28
C TYR A 115 -1.80 -8.31 13.96
N HIS A 116 -1.71 -7.25 13.16
CA HIS A 116 -1.53 -5.88 13.65
C HIS A 116 -2.83 -5.17 14.05
N ARG A 117 -3.99 -5.85 13.98
CA ARG A 117 -5.32 -5.30 14.32
C ARG A 117 -5.70 -4.05 13.52
N LEU A 118 -5.27 -3.99 12.25
CA LEU A 118 -5.62 -2.91 11.32
C LEU A 118 -6.87 -3.20 10.49
N LEU A 119 -7.38 -4.43 10.56
CA LEU A 119 -8.71 -4.75 10.03
C LEU A 119 -9.74 -4.43 11.11
N THR A 120 -10.75 -3.64 10.76
CA THR A 120 -11.94 -3.45 11.60
C THR A 120 -12.57 -4.81 11.88
N LYS A 121 -13.08 -4.99 13.11
CA LYS A 121 -13.97 -6.12 13.38
C LYS A 121 -15.23 -5.90 12.54
N THR A 122 -15.46 -6.78 11.58
CA THR A 122 -16.76 -6.96 10.94
C THR A 122 -17.81 -7.38 11.94
#